data_AF-A0A7J8JYZ9-F1
#
_entry.id   AF-A0A7J8JYZ9-F1
#
_cell.length_a   1.000
_cell.length_b   1.000
_cell.length_c   1.000
_cell.angle_alpha   90.00
_cell.angle_beta   90.00
_cell.angle_gamma   90.00
#
_symmetry.space_group_name_H-M   'P 1'
#
loop_
_entity.id
_entity.type
_entity.pdbx_description
1 polymer ?
#
loop_
_entity_poly.entity_id
_entity_poly.type
_entity_poly.pdbx_seq_one_letter_code
_entity_poly.pdbx_strand_id
1 'polypeptide(L)'
;MDWKEVLRRRLATPHNAPNRKKSEQELKDEEMDLFTKYYSEWKGGRKNTNEFYKTIPRFYYRLPAEDEVLLQKLREESRAVFLQRKSRELLDNEELQNLWFLLDKHQTPPMIGEEAMINYENFLKVGEKAGPKCKQFFTAKVFAKLLHTDSYGRISIMQFFNYVMRKVWLHQTRIGLSLYDVAGQGYLRESDLENYILELIPTLPQLDGLEKSFYSFYVCTAVRKFFFFLDPLRTGKIKIQDILACSFLDDLLELRDEELSKESQETNWFSAPSALRVYGQYLNLDKDHNGMLSKEELSRYGTATMTNVFLDRVFQECLTYDGEMVV
;
A
#
# COMPACT_ATOMS: atom_id res chain seq x y z
N MET A 1 -42.05 26.34 -40.06
CA MET A 1 -41.22 27.37 -39.39
C MET A 1 -40.99 28.48 -40.40
N ASP A 2 -41.73 29.58 -40.31
CA ASP A 2 -41.59 30.71 -41.23
C ASP A 2 -40.35 31.54 -40.84
N TRP A 3 -39.23 31.26 -41.50
CA TRP A 3 -37.94 31.90 -41.27
C TRP A 3 -38.00 33.43 -41.41
N LYS A 4 -38.99 33.93 -42.15
CA LYS A 4 -39.20 35.37 -42.38
C LYS A 4 -39.69 36.07 -41.11
N GLU A 5 -40.54 35.42 -40.32
CA GLU A 5 -40.99 35.95 -39.02
C GLU A 5 -39.89 35.92 -37.97
N VAL A 6 -39.07 34.87 -37.94
CA VAL A 6 -37.96 34.73 -37.00
C VAL A 6 -36.89 35.81 -37.23
N LEU A 7 -36.57 36.09 -38.49
CA LEU A 7 -35.63 37.14 -38.88
C LEU A 7 -36.16 38.54 -38.57
N ARG A 8 -37.44 38.81 -38.85
CA ARG A 8 -38.08 40.09 -38.48
C ARG A 8 -38.08 40.29 -36.97
N ARG A 9 -38.33 39.24 -36.19
CA ARG A 9 -38.34 39.30 -34.72
C ARG A 9 -36.95 39.58 -34.16
N ARG A 10 -35.89 39.03 -34.77
CA ARG A 10 -34.48 39.31 -34.41
C ARG A 10 -34.01 40.71 -34.79
N LEU A 11 -34.48 41.24 -35.93
CA LEU A 11 -34.15 42.59 -36.39
C LEU A 11 -34.95 43.69 -35.64
N ALA A 12 -36.14 43.36 -35.13
CA ALA A 12 -36.99 44.28 -34.39
C ALA A 12 -36.58 44.47 -32.91
N THR A 13 -35.79 43.56 -32.34
CA THR A 13 -35.17 43.77 -31.02
C THR A 13 -34.08 44.84 -31.15
N PRO A 14 -34.22 46.02 -30.51
CA PRO A 14 -33.20 47.05 -30.53
C PRO A 14 -31.92 46.47 -29.93
N HIS A 15 -30.79 46.63 -30.62
CA HIS A 15 -29.47 46.23 -30.15
C HIS A 15 -29.01 47.16 -29.00
N ASN A 16 -29.69 47.07 -27.85
CA ASN A 16 -29.31 47.69 -26.59
C ASN A 16 -28.80 46.61 -25.65
N ALA A 17 -27.64 46.04 -25.99
CA ALA A 17 -26.76 45.43 -25.03
C ALA A 17 -25.34 45.89 -25.38
N PRO A 18 -24.59 46.54 -24.48
CA PRO A 18 -23.21 46.86 -24.75
C PRO A 18 -22.49 45.54 -24.99
N ASN A 19 -21.85 45.42 -26.15
CA ASN A 19 -21.07 44.25 -26.53
C ASN A 19 -19.81 44.23 -25.65
N ARG A 20 -19.96 43.83 -24.38
CA ARG A 20 -18.86 43.62 -23.46
C ARG A 20 -18.08 42.44 -24.03
N LYS A 21 -16.93 42.71 -24.64
CA LYS A 21 -15.98 41.66 -25.05
C LYS A 21 -15.69 40.86 -23.78
N LYS A 22 -16.26 39.65 -23.69
CA LYS A 22 -15.99 38.71 -22.61
C LYS A 22 -14.49 38.44 -22.60
N SER A 23 -13.91 38.39 -21.41
CA SER A 23 -12.51 38.03 -21.28
C SER A 23 -12.29 36.60 -21.80
N GLU A 24 -11.07 36.29 -22.23
CA GLU A 24 -10.72 34.94 -22.71
C GLU A 24 -10.99 33.86 -21.64
N GLN A 25 -10.90 34.24 -20.36
CA GLN A 25 -11.22 33.36 -19.24
C GLN A 25 -12.72 33.09 -19.13
N GLU A 26 -13.56 34.12 -19.23
CA GLU A 26 -15.03 33.97 -19.21
C GLU A 26 -15.53 33.14 -20.40
N LEU A 27 -14.88 33.24 -21.56
CA LEU A 27 -15.19 32.41 -22.73
C LEU A 27 -14.82 30.94 -22.50
N LYS A 28 -13.66 30.66 -21.89
CA LYS A 28 -13.23 29.30 -21.53
C LYS A 28 -14.14 28.68 -20.47
N ASP A 29 -14.57 29.46 -19.49
CA ASP A 29 -15.50 29.00 -18.45
C ASP A 29 -16.89 28.69 -19.06
N GLU A 30 -17.39 29.55 -19.96
CA GLU A 30 -18.63 29.29 -20.69
C GLU A 30 -18.53 28.06 -21.62
N GLU A 31 -17.41 27.87 -22.30
CA GLU A 31 -17.14 26.68 -23.11
C GLU A 31 -17.09 25.42 -22.23
N MET A 32 -16.48 25.49 -21.06
CA MET A 32 -16.44 24.39 -20.09
C MET A 32 -17.83 24.04 -19.56
N ASP A 33 -18.66 25.05 -19.28
CA ASP A 33 -20.04 24.87 -18.84
C ASP A 33 -20.91 24.24 -19.94
N LEU A 34 -20.79 24.74 -21.17
CA LEU A 34 -21.46 24.18 -22.34
C LEU A 34 -21.01 22.75 -22.60
N PHE A 35 -19.71 22.49 -22.55
CA PHE A 35 -19.13 21.15 -22.69
C PHE A 35 -19.67 20.22 -21.61
N THR A 36 -19.64 20.64 -20.35
CA THR A 36 -20.14 19.84 -19.21
C THR A 36 -21.62 19.53 -19.36
N LYS A 37 -22.43 20.50 -19.81
CA LYS A 37 -23.85 20.33 -20.07
C LYS A 37 -24.09 19.30 -21.17
N TYR A 38 -23.51 19.48 -22.36
CA TYR A 38 -23.74 18.57 -23.49
C TYR A 38 -23.13 17.19 -23.25
N TYR A 39 -21.95 17.11 -22.62
CA TYR A 39 -21.35 15.84 -22.22
C TYR A 39 -22.24 15.09 -21.23
N SER A 40 -22.83 15.78 -20.25
CA SER A 40 -23.76 15.16 -19.28
C SER A 40 -25.06 14.69 -19.93
N GLU A 41 -25.60 15.45 -20.89
CA GLU A 41 -26.78 15.08 -21.68
C GLU A 41 -26.50 13.89 -22.60
N TRP A 42 -25.34 13.86 -23.28
CA TRP A 42 -24.96 12.80 -24.22
C TRP A 42 -24.46 11.52 -23.56
N LYS A 43 -23.80 11.60 -22.39
CA LYS A 43 -23.32 10.42 -21.64
C LYS A 43 -24.48 9.54 -21.14
N GLY A 44 -25.74 9.91 -21.37
CA GLY A 44 -26.89 9.10 -20.98
C GLY A 44 -26.99 8.98 -19.46
N GLY A 45 -26.61 10.03 -18.73
CA GLY A 45 -26.89 10.13 -17.31
C GLY A 45 -28.40 10.15 -17.15
N ARG A 46 -29.03 8.97 -16.98
CA ARG A 46 -30.39 8.87 -16.48
C ARG A 46 -30.45 9.80 -15.29
N LYS A 47 -31.16 10.93 -15.41
CA LYS A 47 -31.69 11.63 -14.25
C LYS A 47 -32.63 10.61 -13.62
N ASN A 48 -32.08 9.75 -12.76
CA ASN A 48 -32.85 8.71 -12.10
C ASN A 48 -33.94 9.45 -11.32
N THR A 49 -35.17 9.33 -11.81
CA THR A 49 -36.36 10.05 -11.34
C THR A 49 -36.80 9.62 -9.94
N ASN A 50 -36.08 8.71 -9.30
CA ASN A 50 -36.37 8.19 -7.98
C ASN A 50 -35.69 9.05 -6.90
N GLU A 51 -36.49 9.73 -6.07
CA GLU A 51 -35.99 10.54 -4.95
C GLU A 51 -35.08 9.75 -3.99
N PHE A 52 -35.32 8.44 -3.87
CA PHE A 52 -34.53 7.53 -3.03
C PHE A 52 -33.03 7.52 -3.37
N TYR A 53 -32.67 7.68 -4.65
CA TYR A 53 -31.27 7.72 -5.09
C TYR A 53 -30.59 9.08 -4.90
N LYS A 54 -31.34 10.13 -4.52
CA LYS A 54 -30.76 11.43 -4.13
C LYS A 54 -30.18 11.40 -2.71
N THR A 55 -30.74 10.55 -1.85
CA THR A 55 -30.35 10.44 -0.44
C THR A 55 -29.22 9.44 -0.19
N ILE A 56 -29.02 8.48 -1.11
CA ILE A 56 -27.97 7.46 -1.01
C ILE A 56 -26.68 7.99 -1.67
N PRO A 57 -25.58 8.19 -0.91
CA PRO A 57 -24.29 8.56 -1.49
C PRO A 57 -23.83 7.49 -2.48
N ARG A 58 -23.14 7.92 -3.54
CA ARG A 58 -22.52 6.99 -4.48
C ARG A 58 -21.41 6.21 -3.75
N PHE A 59 -21.64 4.93 -3.52
CA PHE A 59 -20.70 4.04 -2.84
C PHE A 59 -19.89 3.17 -3.81
N TYR A 60 -20.34 3.03 -5.06
CA TYR A 60 -19.64 2.26 -6.09
C TYR A 60 -19.20 3.14 -7.26
N TYR A 61 -17.91 3.05 -7.56
CA TYR A 61 -17.27 3.68 -8.70
C TYR A 61 -16.70 2.58 -9.58
N ARG A 62 -17.31 2.40 -10.76
CA ARG A 62 -16.82 1.44 -11.76
C ARG A 62 -15.41 1.84 -12.16
N LEU A 63 -14.52 0.85 -12.25
CA LEU A 63 -13.19 1.05 -12.81
C LEU A 63 -13.29 1.30 -14.31
N PRO A 64 -12.45 2.19 -14.88
CA PRO A 64 -12.37 2.34 -16.32
C PRO A 64 -12.06 1.01 -16.99
N ALA A 65 -12.71 0.74 -18.12
CA ALA A 65 -12.42 -0.45 -18.92
C ALA A 65 -11.07 -0.30 -19.65
N GLU A 66 -10.53 -1.38 -20.21
CA GLU A 66 -9.21 -1.40 -20.88
C GLU A 66 -9.15 -0.51 -22.13
N ASP A 67 -10.29 -0.29 -22.77
CA ASP A 67 -10.46 0.62 -23.90
C ASP A 67 -10.49 2.10 -23.50
N GLU A 68 -10.71 2.41 -22.21
CA GLU A 68 -10.82 3.77 -21.69
C GLU A 68 -9.46 4.33 -21.21
N VAL A 69 -8.44 4.30 -22.08
CA VAL A 69 -7.03 4.64 -21.76
C VAL A 69 -6.87 6.00 -21.05
N LEU A 70 -7.60 7.03 -21.50
CA LEU A 70 -7.52 8.37 -20.87
C LEU A 70 -8.04 8.37 -19.43
N LEU A 71 -9.10 7.62 -19.14
CA LEU A 71 -9.66 7.53 -17.79
C LEU A 71 -8.76 6.69 -16.87
N GLN A 72 -8.09 5.67 -17.40
CA GLN A 72 -7.08 4.91 -16.66
C GLN A 72 -5.91 5.81 -16.26
N LYS A 73 -5.30 6.52 -17.23
CA LYS A 73 -4.18 7.44 -16.94
C LYS A 73 -4.57 8.56 -15.97
N LEU A 74 -5.76 9.15 -16.14
CA LEU A 74 -6.26 10.17 -15.20
C LEU A 74 -6.39 9.59 -13.78
N ARG A 75 -6.89 8.35 -13.66
CA ARG A 75 -7.00 7.67 -12.37
C ARG A 75 -5.62 7.42 -11.77
N GLU A 76 -4.68 6.88 -12.53
CA GLU A 76 -3.30 6.63 -12.10
C GLU A 76 -2.65 7.92 -11.58
N GLU A 77 -2.67 9.00 -12.36
CA GLU A 77 -2.11 10.30 -11.97
C GLU A 77 -2.80 10.87 -10.72
N SER A 78 -4.14 10.83 -10.67
CA SER A 78 -4.88 11.32 -9.49
C SER A 78 -4.50 10.56 -8.22
N ARG A 79 -4.22 9.25 -8.34
CA ARG A 79 -3.81 8.40 -7.23
C ARG A 79 -2.37 8.65 -6.84
N ALA A 80 -1.46 8.79 -7.79
CA ALA A 80 -0.06 9.12 -7.53
C ALA A 80 0.03 10.45 -6.75
N VAL A 81 -0.68 11.48 -7.20
CA VAL A 81 -0.75 12.78 -6.50
C VAL A 81 -1.37 12.65 -5.11
N PHE A 82 -2.44 11.86 -4.96
CA PHE A 82 -3.05 11.61 -3.65
C PHE A 82 -2.09 10.93 -2.68
N LEU A 83 -1.39 9.88 -3.12
CA LEU A 83 -0.41 9.14 -2.31
C LEU A 83 0.79 10.03 -1.98
N GLN A 84 1.27 10.85 -2.92
CA GLN A 84 2.34 11.81 -2.68
C GLN A 84 1.94 12.85 -1.63
N ARG A 85 0.71 13.38 -1.70
CA ARG A 85 0.19 14.28 -0.67
C ARG A 85 0.14 13.61 0.70
N LYS A 86 -0.30 12.35 0.77
CA LYS A 86 -0.31 11.57 2.02
C LYS A 86 1.09 11.28 2.56
N SER A 87 2.06 11.04 1.68
CA SER A 87 3.46 10.88 2.06
C SER A 87 4.02 12.17 2.70
N ARG A 88 3.73 13.34 2.12
CA ARG A 88 4.14 14.64 2.67
C ARG A 88 3.51 15.00 4.02
N GLU A 89 2.38 14.39 4.37
CA GLU A 89 1.73 14.56 5.69
C GLU A 89 2.48 13.78 6.80
N LEU A 90 3.38 12.85 6.46
CA LEU A 90 4.17 12.08 7.41
C LEU A 90 5.37 12.86 7.94
N LEU A 91 5.83 12.45 9.12
CA LEU A 91 7.04 12.98 9.75
C LEU A 91 8.27 12.45 9.02
N ASP A 92 9.19 13.34 8.68
CA ASP A 92 10.51 12.95 8.19
C ASP A 92 11.50 12.70 9.34
N ASN A 93 12.72 12.27 8.99
CA ASN A 93 13.75 11.92 9.98
C ASN A 93 14.18 13.13 10.82
N GLU A 94 14.24 14.33 10.23
CA GLU A 94 14.63 15.56 10.94
C GLU A 94 13.52 15.97 11.93
N GLU A 95 12.26 15.90 11.52
CA GLU A 95 11.09 16.16 12.37
C GLU A 95 10.99 15.15 13.52
N LEU A 96 11.32 13.88 13.28
CA LEU A 96 11.40 12.85 14.32
C LEU A 96 12.53 13.11 15.33
N GLN A 97 13.72 13.50 14.86
CA GLN A 97 14.82 13.90 15.75
C GLN A 97 14.47 15.13 16.59
N ASN A 98 13.85 16.13 15.96
CA ASN A 98 13.36 17.33 16.66
C ASN A 98 12.31 16.98 17.71
N LEU A 99 11.39 16.06 17.40
CA LEU A 99 10.39 15.57 18.35
C LEU A 99 11.07 14.90 19.56
N TRP A 100 12.06 14.04 19.34
CA TRP A 100 12.82 13.40 20.40
C TRP A 100 13.47 14.44 21.33
N PHE A 101 14.18 15.41 20.75
CA PHE A 101 14.82 16.49 21.51
C PHE A 101 13.81 17.32 22.33
N LEU A 102 12.64 17.63 21.75
CA LEU A 102 11.59 18.37 22.47
C LEU A 102 11.01 17.57 23.63
N LEU A 103 10.83 16.26 23.47
CA LEU A 103 10.33 15.39 24.54
C LEU A 103 11.34 15.31 25.69
N ASP A 104 12.63 15.10 25.37
CA ASP A 104 13.71 15.02 26.35
C ASP A 104 13.86 16.32 27.16
N LYS A 105 13.81 17.47 26.48
CA LYS A 105 13.85 18.80 27.13
C LYS A 105 12.69 19.05 28.10
N HIS A 106 11.54 18.41 27.89
CA HIS A 106 10.31 18.62 28.65
C HIS A 106 9.98 17.46 29.60
N GLN A 107 10.97 16.64 29.95
CA GLN A 107 10.84 15.55 30.91
C GLN A 107 10.46 16.05 32.33
N THR A 108 9.78 15.18 33.08
CA THR A 108 9.18 15.48 34.39
C THR A 108 9.74 14.51 35.45
N PRO A 109 10.61 14.97 36.37
CA PRO A 109 11.15 14.15 37.45
C PRO A 109 10.06 13.62 38.41
N PRO A 110 10.31 12.55 39.21
CA PRO A 110 11.51 11.70 39.22
C PRO A 110 11.55 10.67 38.09
N MET A 111 12.74 10.29 37.65
CA MET A 111 12.88 9.17 36.70
C MET A 111 12.52 7.85 37.37
N ILE A 112 11.93 6.93 36.61
CA ILE A 112 11.69 5.56 37.06
C ILE A 112 12.84 4.72 36.47
N GLY A 113 13.90 4.52 37.25
CA GLY A 113 15.13 3.91 36.74
C GLY A 113 15.81 4.82 35.71
N GLU A 114 16.04 4.31 34.50
CA GLU A 114 16.61 5.05 33.36
C GLU A 114 15.53 5.66 32.44
N GLU A 115 14.23 5.45 32.72
CA GLU A 115 13.17 5.94 31.86
C GLU A 115 12.80 7.40 32.13
N ALA A 116 12.93 8.21 31.06
CA ALA A 116 12.46 9.59 31.03
C ALA A 116 10.94 9.65 30.96
N MET A 117 10.31 10.36 31.91
CA MET A 117 8.86 10.46 32.05
C MET A 117 8.34 11.84 31.65
N ILE A 118 7.10 11.93 31.17
CA ILE A 118 6.44 13.20 30.85
C ILE A 118 5.01 13.24 31.39
N ASN A 119 4.65 14.33 32.08
CA ASN A 119 3.28 14.58 32.53
C ASN A 119 2.40 15.15 31.41
N TYR A 120 1.08 15.19 31.63
CA TYR A 120 0.14 15.65 30.60
C TYR A 120 0.32 17.13 30.22
N GLU A 121 0.69 17.99 31.16
CA GLU A 121 0.91 19.41 30.88
C GLU A 121 2.10 19.64 29.94
N ASN A 122 3.23 18.98 30.22
CA ASN A 122 4.41 19.08 29.38
C ASN A 122 4.20 18.36 28.04
N PHE A 123 3.43 17.27 28.02
CA PHE A 123 2.99 16.62 26.79
C PHE A 123 2.24 17.59 25.86
N LEU A 124 1.31 18.39 26.39
CA LEU A 124 0.61 19.41 25.60
C LEU A 124 1.55 20.52 25.13
N LYS A 125 2.45 21.01 25.99
CA LYS A 125 3.47 22.03 25.62
C LYS A 125 4.37 21.55 24.49
N VAL A 126 4.78 20.27 24.52
CA VAL A 126 5.55 19.66 23.42
C VAL A 126 4.68 19.59 22.17
N GLY A 127 3.41 19.21 22.26
CA GLY A 127 2.50 19.15 21.12
C GLY A 127 2.22 20.50 20.45
N GLU A 128 2.32 21.62 21.18
CA GLU A 128 2.23 22.98 20.61
C GLU A 128 3.50 23.39 19.85
N LYS A 129 4.67 22.94 20.33
CA LYS A 129 5.98 23.24 19.73
C LYS A 129 6.35 22.27 18.60
N ALA A 130 5.91 21.03 18.71
CA ALA A 130 6.05 20.01 17.70
C ALA A 130 5.11 20.39 16.55
N GLY A 131 5.66 20.54 15.35
CA GLY A 131 4.98 21.13 14.19
C GLY A 131 3.61 20.53 13.84
N PRO A 132 2.91 21.09 12.83
CA PRO A 132 1.52 20.74 12.53
C PRO A 132 1.28 19.25 12.28
N LYS A 133 2.26 18.53 11.72
CA LYS A 133 2.20 17.08 11.48
C LYS A 133 2.16 16.24 12.78
N CYS A 134 2.76 16.74 13.86
CA CYS A 134 2.82 16.06 15.15
C CYS A 134 1.50 16.13 15.92
N LYS A 135 0.66 17.14 15.66
CA LYS A 135 -0.58 17.40 16.43
C LYS A 135 -1.50 16.20 16.53
N GLN A 136 -1.55 15.35 15.51
CA GLN A 136 -2.38 14.13 15.51
C GLN A 136 -1.97 13.08 16.56
N PHE A 137 -0.71 13.12 17.04
CA PHE A 137 -0.20 12.21 18.06
C PHE A 137 -0.42 12.74 19.48
N PHE A 138 -0.46 14.07 19.64
CA PHE A 138 -0.66 14.75 20.92
C PHE A 138 -2.14 14.87 21.30
N THR A 139 -2.82 13.73 21.48
CA THR A 139 -4.22 13.70 21.90
C THR A 139 -4.37 13.08 23.29
N ALA A 140 -5.39 13.50 24.04
CA ALA A 140 -5.72 12.90 25.34
C ALA A 140 -5.93 11.38 25.25
N LYS A 141 -6.49 10.90 24.13
CA LYS A 141 -6.70 9.47 23.87
C LYS A 141 -5.38 8.70 23.75
N VAL A 142 -4.36 9.27 23.10
CA VAL A 142 -3.04 8.64 22.99
C VAL A 142 -2.36 8.63 24.36
N PHE A 143 -2.39 9.76 25.07
CA PHE A 143 -1.81 9.85 26.41
C PHE A 143 -2.43 8.82 27.37
N ALA A 144 -3.77 8.73 27.42
CA ALA A 144 -4.47 7.78 28.27
C ALA A 144 -4.21 6.31 27.90
N LYS A 145 -3.93 6.00 26.63
CA LYS A 145 -3.56 4.65 26.19
C LYS A 145 -2.17 4.22 26.65
N LEU A 146 -1.24 5.17 26.72
CA LEU A 146 0.15 4.94 27.14
C LEU A 146 0.34 5.15 28.64
N LEU A 147 -0.71 5.60 29.33
CA LEU A 147 -0.70 5.74 30.77
C LEU A 147 -0.78 4.34 31.40
N HIS A 148 0.37 3.84 31.80
CA HIS A 148 0.47 2.69 32.67
C HIS A 148 0.43 3.14 34.14
N THR A 149 0.34 2.19 35.08
CA THR A 149 0.20 2.36 36.53
C THR A 149 1.31 3.19 37.19
N ASP A 150 1.42 4.47 36.84
CA ASP A 150 2.28 5.47 37.45
C ASP A 150 1.46 6.26 38.47
N SER A 151 1.94 6.33 39.70
CA SER A 151 1.30 7.07 40.79
C SER A 151 1.23 8.58 40.55
N TYR A 152 2.02 9.08 39.60
CA TYR A 152 2.12 10.50 39.25
C TYR A 152 1.41 10.86 37.94
N GLY A 153 0.76 9.91 37.26
CA GLY A 153 0.00 10.18 36.05
C GLY A 153 0.85 10.54 34.82
N ARG A 154 2.07 9.99 34.70
CA ARG A 154 3.02 10.28 33.60
C ARG A 154 3.14 9.09 32.65
N ILE A 155 3.64 9.38 31.45
CA ILE A 155 3.96 8.36 30.44
C ILE A 155 5.46 8.32 30.15
N SER A 156 5.95 7.16 29.72
CA SER A 156 7.34 6.99 29.27
C SER A 156 7.54 7.69 27.93
N ILE A 157 8.55 8.56 27.85
CA ILE A 157 8.91 9.30 26.63
C ILE A 157 9.30 8.30 25.53
N MET A 158 10.06 7.27 25.88
CA MET A 158 10.49 6.23 24.95
C MET A 158 9.28 5.49 24.35
N GLN A 159 8.32 5.09 25.18
CA GLN A 159 7.10 4.40 24.70
C GLN A 159 6.26 5.30 23.78
N PHE A 160 6.12 6.58 24.11
CA PHE A 160 5.43 7.52 23.24
C PHE A 160 6.16 7.75 21.92
N PHE A 161 7.48 7.91 21.95
CA PHE A 161 8.28 8.08 20.75
C PHE A 161 8.19 6.85 19.84
N ASN A 162 8.32 5.64 20.41
CA ASN A 162 8.15 4.37 19.68
C ASN A 162 6.73 4.24 19.10
N TYR A 163 5.70 4.70 19.80
CA TYR A 163 4.34 4.75 19.27
C TYR A 163 4.24 5.66 18.03
N VAL A 164 4.84 6.85 18.07
CA VAL A 164 4.88 7.78 16.93
C VAL A 164 5.63 7.14 15.76
N MET A 165 6.84 6.62 16.01
CA MET A 165 7.66 5.92 15.01
C MET A 165 6.89 4.79 14.34
N ARG A 166 6.29 3.89 15.12
CA ARG A 166 5.54 2.75 14.60
C ARG A 166 4.35 3.18 13.75
N LYS A 167 3.63 4.24 14.16
CA LYS A 167 2.47 4.74 13.40
C LYS A 167 2.89 5.45 12.11
N VAL A 168 4.00 6.20 12.11
CA VAL A 168 4.59 6.80 10.90
C VAL A 168 5.02 5.70 9.93
N TRP A 169 5.76 4.72 10.43
CA TRP A 169 6.21 3.56 9.66
C TRP A 169 5.04 2.80 9.03
N LEU A 170 4.00 2.46 9.79
CA LEU A 170 2.81 1.78 9.27
C LEU A 170 2.14 2.56 8.13
N HIS A 171 2.05 3.89 8.26
CA HIS A 171 1.51 4.73 7.19
C HIS A 171 2.42 4.79 5.97
N GLN A 172 3.74 4.90 6.18
CA GLN A 172 4.72 4.92 5.10
C GLN A 172 4.70 3.60 4.32
N THR A 173 4.74 2.46 5.01
CA THR A 173 4.67 1.13 4.41
C THR A 173 3.34 0.92 3.68
N ARG A 174 2.23 1.37 4.26
CA ARG A 174 0.92 1.33 3.59
C ARG A 174 0.91 2.13 2.29
N ILE A 175 1.47 3.35 2.31
CA ILE A 175 1.58 4.19 1.11
C ILE A 175 2.47 3.51 0.07
N GLY A 176 3.62 2.97 0.49
CA GLY A 176 4.55 2.24 -0.36
C GLY A 176 3.87 1.07 -1.07
N LEU A 177 3.20 0.18 -0.33
CA LEU A 177 2.43 -0.93 -0.92
C LEU A 177 1.29 -0.44 -1.83
N SER A 178 0.64 0.67 -1.50
CA SER A 178 -0.45 1.24 -2.30
C SER A 178 0.00 1.80 -3.65
N LEU A 179 1.31 2.03 -3.87
CA LEU A 179 1.85 2.42 -5.17
C LEU A 179 1.78 1.26 -6.18
N TYR A 180 1.87 0.01 -5.72
CA TYR A 180 1.83 -1.19 -6.57
C TYR A 180 0.40 -1.69 -6.81
N ASP A 181 -0.59 -1.25 -6.04
CA ASP A 181 -2.01 -1.55 -6.30
C ASP A 181 -2.48 -0.74 -7.51
N VAL A 182 -2.28 -1.19 -8.75
CA VAL A 182 -2.67 -0.46 -9.97
C VAL A 182 -4.17 -0.18 -10.02
N ALA A 183 -4.99 -1.12 -9.51
CA ALA A 183 -6.45 -0.99 -9.52
C ALA A 183 -6.98 0.00 -8.47
N GLY A 184 -6.24 0.24 -7.39
CA GLY A 184 -6.65 1.07 -6.26
C GLY A 184 -7.78 0.43 -5.46
N GLN A 185 -7.82 -0.89 -5.39
CA GLN A 185 -8.86 -1.66 -4.71
C GLN A 185 -8.45 -2.14 -3.31
N GLY A 186 -7.23 -1.82 -2.88
CA GLY A 186 -6.70 -2.12 -1.55
C GLY A 186 -6.12 -3.53 -1.40
N TYR A 187 -5.83 -4.21 -2.51
CA TYR A 187 -5.22 -5.53 -2.54
C TYR A 187 -4.10 -5.58 -3.58
N LEU A 188 -3.14 -6.48 -3.39
CA LEU A 188 -2.05 -6.76 -4.30
C LEU A 188 -2.23 -8.15 -4.91
N ARG A 189 -1.96 -8.26 -6.21
CA ARG A 189 -1.83 -9.52 -6.92
C ARG A 189 -0.38 -10.01 -6.86
N GLU A 190 -0.16 -11.22 -7.37
CA GLU A 190 1.17 -11.84 -7.43
C GLU A 190 2.18 -10.92 -8.12
N SER A 191 1.87 -10.46 -9.33
CA SER A 191 2.70 -9.50 -10.09
C SER A 191 3.00 -8.20 -9.35
N ASP A 192 2.02 -7.69 -8.59
CA ASP A 192 2.19 -6.43 -7.86
C ASP A 192 3.17 -6.60 -6.70
N LEU A 193 3.09 -7.74 -6.02
CA LEU A 193 3.99 -8.08 -4.91
C LEU A 193 5.38 -8.50 -5.39
N GLU A 194 5.48 -9.17 -6.56
CA GLU A 194 6.75 -9.46 -7.23
C GLU A 194 7.52 -8.18 -7.52
N ASN A 195 6.86 -7.19 -8.13
CA ASN A 195 7.47 -5.88 -8.41
C ASN A 195 7.93 -5.18 -7.13
N TYR A 196 7.10 -5.21 -6.08
CA TYR A 196 7.46 -4.65 -4.78
C TYR A 196 8.72 -5.30 -4.19
N ILE A 197 8.78 -6.64 -4.14
CA ILE A 197 9.93 -7.35 -3.58
C ILE A 197 11.18 -7.12 -4.45
N LEU A 198 11.05 -7.14 -5.77
CA LEU A 198 12.16 -6.90 -6.68
C LEU A 198 12.81 -5.52 -6.47
N GLU A 199 11.99 -4.47 -6.31
CA GLU A 199 12.48 -3.12 -6.00
C GLU A 199 13.00 -2.99 -4.56
N LEU A 200 12.56 -3.86 -3.66
CA LEU A 200 13.03 -3.88 -2.27
C LEU A 200 14.43 -4.47 -2.14
N ILE A 201 14.79 -5.49 -2.93
CA ILE A 201 16.06 -6.23 -2.83
C ILE A 201 17.30 -5.33 -2.70
N PRO A 202 17.51 -4.29 -3.54
CA PRO A 202 18.70 -3.43 -3.44
C PRO A 202 18.79 -2.61 -2.15
N THR A 203 17.71 -2.58 -1.36
CA THR A 203 17.66 -1.91 -0.05
C THR A 203 17.90 -2.86 1.12
N LEU A 204 18.15 -4.16 0.85
CA LEU A 204 18.34 -5.22 1.83
C LEU A 204 19.81 -5.69 1.80
N PRO A 205 20.71 -5.16 2.66
CA PRO A 205 22.13 -5.51 2.63
C PRO A 205 22.39 -7.00 2.81
N GLN A 206 21.53 -7.70 3.56
CA GLN A 206 21.64 -9.15 3.76
C GLN A 206 21.42 -9.98 2.48
N LEU A 207 20.96 -9.36 1.39
CA LEU A 207 20.74 -9.99 0.09
C LEU A 207 21.78 -9.57 -0.97
N ASP A 208 22.71 -8.67 -0.67
CA ASP A 208 23.69 -8.15 -1.63
C ASP A 208 24.57 -9.23 -2.26
N GLY A 209 24.80 -10.34 -1.54
CA GLY A 209 25.57 -11.47 -2.03
C GLY A 209 24.85 -12.37 -3.06
N LEU A 210 23.56 -12.12 -3.35
CA LEU A 210 22.81 -12.93 -4.31
C LEU A 210 23.16 -12.58 -5.76
N GLU A 211 23.34 -13.60 -6.58
CA GLU A 211 23.51 -13.41 -8.02
C GLU A 211 22.23 -12.87 -8.67
N LYS A 212 22.37 -11.99 -9.66
CA LYS A 212 21.21 -11.42 -10.38
C LYS A 212 20.36 -12.47 -11.11
N SER A 213 20.99 -13.55 -11.56
CA SER A 213 20.33 -14.74 -12.12
C SER A 213 19.36 -15.38 -11.13
N PHE A 214 19.62 -15.27 -9.83
CA PHE A 214 18.82 -15.85 -8.77
C PHE A 214 17.64 -14.96 -8.34
N TYR A 215 17.59 -13.70 -8.75
CA TYR A 215 16.57 -12.74 -8.27
C TYR A 215 15.16 -13.21 -8.60
N SER A 216 14.93 -13.72 -9.81
CA SER A 216 13.61 -14.23 -10.20
C SER A 216 13.14 -15.36 -9.28
N PHE A 217 14.03 -16.28 -8.91
CA PHE A 217 13.71 -17.38 -8.00
C PHE A 217 13.47 -16.87 -6.57
N TYR A 218 14.30 -15.95 -6.09
CA TYR A 218 14.13 -15.34 -4.78
C TYR A 218 12.78 -14.63 -4.66
N VAL A 219 12.44 -13.79 -5.65
CA VAL A 219 11.17 -13.06 -5.70
C VAL A 219 10.00 -14.04 -5.72
N CYS A 220 10.02 -15.05 -6.59
CA CYS A 220 8.99 -16.08 -6.62
C CYS A 220 8.83 -16.77 -5.25
N THR A 221 9.94 -17.19 -4.64
CA THR A 221 9.95 -17.85 -3.32
C THR A 221 9.35 -16.95 -2.24
N ALA A 222 9.74 -15.67 -2.20
CA ALA A 222 9.23 -14.72 -1.22
C ALA A 222 7.73 -14.45 -1.40
N VAL A 223 7.28 -14.22 -2.64
CA VAL A 223 5.87 -13.97 -2.97
C VAL A 223 5.02 -15.20 -2.65
N ARG A 224 5.48 -16.41 -3.00
CA ARG A 224 4.79 -17.67 -2.66
C ARG A 224 4.57 -17.82 -1.16
N LYS A 225 5.52 -17.40 -0.32
CA LYS A 225 5.34 -17.39 1.14
C LYS A 225 4.19 -16.47 1.56
N PHE A 226 4.14 -15.24 1.04
CA PHE A 226 3.01 -14.34 1.34
C PHE A 226 1.66 -14.94 0.93
N PHE A 227 1.55 -15.48 -0.29
CA PHE A 227 0.30 -16.08 -0.77
C PHE A 227 -0.09 -17.33 -0.01
N PHE A 228 0.88 -18.16 0.39
CA PHE A 228 0.61 -19.37 1.16
C PHE A 228 -0.08 -19.05 2.50
N PHE A 229 0.34 -18.01 3.21
CA PHE A 229 -0.23 -17.67 4.52
C PHE A 229 -1.39 -16.68 4.46
N LEU A 230 -1.39 -15.75 3.50
CA LEU A 230 -2.37 -14.64 3.46
C LEU A 230 -3.48 -14.83 2.43
N ASP A 231 -3.41 -15.84 1.56
CA ASP A 231 -4.46 -16.20 0.60
C ASP A 231 -4.88 -17.68 0.71
N PRO A 232 -5.41 -18.13 1.86
CA PRO A 232 -5.79 -19.53 2.07
C PRO A 232 -6.90 -20.01 1.13
N LEU A 233 -7.68 -19.08 0.55
CA LEU A 233 -8.75 -19.36 -0.40
C LEU A 233 -8.29 -19.30 -1.87
N ARG A 234 -6.99 -19.06 -2.12
CA ARG A 234 -6.39 -18.98 -3.47
C ARG A 234 -7.13 -18.02 -4.40
N THR A 235 -7.49 -16.86 -3.89
CA THR A 235 -8.17 -15.79 -4.64
C THR A 235 -7.24 -15.03 -5.59
N GLY A 236 -5.92 -15.20 -5.45
CA GLY A 236 -4.90 -14.44 -6.18
C GLY A 236 -4.80 -12.98 -5.72
N LYS A 237 -5.32 -12.66 -4.53
CA LYS A 237 -5.42 -11.29 -4.01
C LYS A 237 -5.15 -11.26 -2.50
N ILE A 238 -4.18 -10.45 -2.09
CA ILE A 238 -3.88 -10.22 -0.67
C ILE A 238 -4.21 -8.77 -0.33
N LYS A 239 -5.00 -8.52 0.73
CA LYS A 239 -5.29 -7.14 1.13
C LYS A 239 -4.03 -6.50 1.72
N ILE A 240 -3.79 -5.23 1.40
CA ILE A 240 -2.66 -4.47 1.95
C ILE A 240 -2.71 -4.44 3.48
N GLN A 241 -3.91 -4.41 4.07
CA GLN A 241 -4.09 -4.44 5.52
C GLN A 241 -3.59 -5.75 6.13
N ASP A 242 -3.77 -6.88 5.45
CA ASP A 242 -3.35 -8.19 5.94
C ASP A 242 -1.81 -8.32 5.85
N ILE A 243 -1.20 -7.75 4.81
CA ILE A 243 0.27 -7.65 4.68
C ILE A 243 0.86 -6.79 5.82
N LEU A 244 0.23 -5.65 6.16
CA LEU A 244 0.70 -4.79 7.26
C LEU A 244 0.50 -5.39 8.65
N ALA A 245 -0.40 -6.36 8.80
CA ALA A 245 -0.69 -7.02 10.07
C ALA A 245 0.10 -8.33 10.25
N CYS A 246 0.75 -8.84 9.19
CA CYS A 246 1.51 -10.07 9.24
C CYS A 246 2.94 -9.84 9.75
N SER A 247 3.49 -10.83 10.47
CA SER A 247 4.89 -10.81 10.90
C SER A 247 5.88 -11.01 9.74
N PHE A 248 5.43 -11.59 8.63
CA PHE A 248 6.30 -11.88 7.48
C PHE A 248 6.89 -10.62 6.84
N LEU A 249 6.15 -9.50 6.87
CA LEU A 249 6.68 -8.23 6.39
C LEU A 249 7.80 -7.73 7.30
N ASP A 250 7.68 -7.93 8.61
CA ASP A 250 8.72 -7.57 9.58
C ASP A 250 9.96 -8.44 9.34
N ASP A 251 9.81 -9.76 9.15
CA ASP A 251 10.92 -10.68 8.82
C ASP A 251 11.63 -10.26 7.53
N LEU A 252 10.89 -9.87 6.49
CA LEU A 252 11.48 -9.40 5.23
C LEU A 252 12.25 -8.09 5.42
N LEU A 253 11.73 -7.17 6.24
CA LEU A 253 12.35 -5.86 6.46
C LEU A 253 13.49 -5.90 7.48
N GLU A 254 13.56 -6.93 8.33
CA GLU A 254 14.70 -7.21 9.21
C GLU A 254 16.00 -7.40 8.42
N LEU A 255 15.92 -7.86 7.17
CA LEU A 255 17.06 -8.00 6.26
C LEU A 255 17.73 -6.66 5.88
N ARG A 256 17.18 -5.54 6.31
CA ARG A 256 17.81 -4.21 6.23
C ARG A 256 18.90 -3.99 7.26
N ASP A 257 18.87 -4.74 8.36
CA ASP A 257 19.87 -4.63 9.41
C ASP A 257 21.19 -5.28 8.95
N GLU A 258 22.25 -4.49 8.83
CA GLU A 258 23.59 -4.96 8.44
C GLU A 258 24.21 -5.86 9.52
N GLU A 259 23.86 -5.66 10.78
CA GLU A 259 24.41 -6.38 11.94
C GLU A 259 23.60 -7.66 12.27
N LEU A 260 22.69 -8.07 11.39
CA LEU A 260 21.82 -9.23 11.61
C LEU A 260 22.64 -10.51 11.84
N SER A 261 22.44 -11.11 13.02
CA SER A 261 23.18 -12.29 13.44
C SER A 261 22.93 -13.49 12.52
N LYS A 262 23.91 -14.39 12.40
CA LYS A 262 23.77 -15.62 11.61
C LYS A 262 22.63 -16.53 12.10
N GLU A 263 22.42 -16.58 13.42
CA GLU A 263 21.33 -17.35 14.03
C GLU A 263 19.96 -16.78 13.63
N SER A 264 19.81 -15.46 13.67
CA SER A 264 18.60 -14.77 13.18
C SER A 264 18.36 -15.07 11.70
N GLN A 265 19.40 -15.02 10.86
CA GLN A 265 19.30 -15.36 9.44
C GLN A 265 18.84 -16.81 9.19
N GLU A 266 19.26 -17.77 10.03
CA GLU A 266 18.84 -19.17 9.89
C GLU A 266 17.34 -19.36 10.18
N THR A 267 16.80 -18.58 11.12
CA THR A 267 15.37 -18.61 11.48
C THR A 267 14.50 -17.78 10.53
N ASN A 268 15.05 -16.72 9.94
CA ASN A 268 14.34 -15.82 9.05
C ASN A 268 14.02 -16.50 7.71
N TRP A 269 12.74 -16.53 7.36
CA TRP A 269 12.27 -17.20 6.15
C TRP A 269 12.67 -16.49 4.86
N PHE A 270 12.93 -15.20 4.90
CA PHE A 270 13.28 -14.39 3.72
C PHE A 270 14.79 -14.25 3.54
N SER A 271 15.60 -14.81 4.43
CA SER A 271 17.05 -14.76 4.33
C SER A 271 17.59 -15.46 3.07
N ALA A 272 18.72 -14.99 2.57
CA ALA A 272 19.41 -15.63 1.44
C ALA A 272 19.69 -17.13 1.68
N PRO A 273 20.21 -17.57 2.86
CA PRO A 273 20.37 -18.99 3.17
C PRO A 273 19.05 -19.78 3.10
N SER A 274 17.93 -19.22 3.59
CA SER A 274 16.64 -19.90 3.51
C SER A 274 16.17 -20.06 2.06
N ALA A 275 16.30 -19.03 1.23
CA ALA A 275 15.91 -19.08 -0.18
C ALA A 275 16.78 -20.07 -0.98
N LEU A 276 18.11 -20.02 -0.76
CA LEU A 276 19.05 -20.94 -1.39
C LEU A 276 18.83 -22.39 -0.98
N ARG A 277 18.41 -22.64 0.27
CA ARG A 277 18.07 -23.99 0.74
C ARG A 277 16.86 -24.57 -0.01
N VAL A 278 15.81 -23.77 -0.20
CA VAL A 278 14.63 -24.19 -0.99
C VAL A 278 15.01 -24.43 -2.45
N TYR A 279 15.80 -23.52 -3.03
CA TYR A 279 16.30 -23.67 -4.39
C TYR A 279 17.16 -24.91 -4.59
N GLY A 280 18.12 -25.14 -3.69
CA GLY A 280 19.01 -26.30 -3.76
C GLY A 280 18.24 -27.62 -3.61
N GLN A 281 17.19 -27.65 -2.77
CA GLN A 281 16.30 -28.80 -2.70
C GLN A 281 15.57 -29.02 -4.04
N TYR A 282 15.06 -27.96 -4.65
CA TYR A 282 14.41 -28.04 -5.96
C TYR A 282 15.36 -28.56 -7.05
N LEU A 283 16.57 -27.99 -7.17
CA LEU A 283 17.57 -28.42 -8.16
C LEU A 283 18.04 -29.87 -7.98
N ASN A 284 18.03 -30.39 -6.75
CA ASN A 284 18.36 -31.79 -6.51
C ASN A 284 17.27 -32.75 -6.97
N LEU A 285 16.02 -32.27 -7.10
CA LEU A 285 14.88 -33.05 -7.56
C LEU A 285 14.74 -32.96 -9.08
N ASP A 286 14.79 -31.75 -9.65
CA ASP A 286 14.68 -31.44 -11.09
C ASP A 286 15.95 -31.89 -11.83
N LYS A 287 15.97 -33.14 -12.28
CA LYS A 287 17.16 -33.76 -12.88
C LYS A 287 17.30 -33.47 -14.36
N ASP A 288 16.20 -33.24 -15.04
CA ASP A 288 16.17 -32.90 -16.46
C ASP A 288 16.26 -31.38 -16.68
N HIS A 289 16.23 -30.59 -15.61
CA HIS A 289 16.37 -29.13 -15.61
C HIS A 289 15.29 -28.46 -16.46
N ASN A 290 14.10 -29.05 -16.48
CA ASN A 290 13.00 -28.58 -17.31
C ASN A 290 12.14 -27.50 -16.64
N GLY A 291 12.38 -27.21 -15.35
CA GLY A 291 11.65 -26.20 -14.60
C GLY A 291 10.36 -26.70 -13.94
N MET A 292 10.09 -28.00 -14.00
CA MET A 292 8.95 -28.69 -13.39
C MET A 292 9.42 -29.92 -12.61
N LEU A 293 8.54 -30.48 -11.78
CA LEU A 293 8.83 -31.73 -11.07
C LEU A 293 7.85 -32.83 -11.47
N SER A 294 8.38 -33.93 -11.98
CA SER A 294 7.63 -35.17 -12.16
C SER A 294 7.30 -35.81 -10.82
N LYS A 295 6.29 -36.70 -10.79
CA LYS A 295 5.94 -37.47 -9.59
C LYS A 295 7.13 -38.29 -9.06
N GLU A 296 7.93 -38.83 -9.98
CA GLU A 296 9.10 -39.64 -9.65
C GLU A 296 10.21 -38.81 -9.00
N GLU A 297 10.41 -37.57 -9.45
CA GLU A 297 11.37 -36.65 -8.85
C GLU A 297 10.89 -36.18 -7.48
N LEU A 298 9.63 -35.74 -7.37
CA LEU A 298 9.05 -35.31 -6.10
C LEU A 298 9.05 -36.44 -5.05
N SER A 299 8.95 -37.71 -5.49
CA SER A 299 9.01 -38.87 -4.59
C SER A 299 10.32 -38.97 -3.81
N ARG A 300 11.41 -38.35 -4.31
CA ARG A 300 12.72 -38.34 -3.62
C ARG A 300 12.82 -37.24 -2.57
N TYR A 301 11.86 -36.32 -2.52
CA TYR A 301 11.83 -35.25 -1.53
C TYR A 301 11.80 -35.81 -0.11
N GLY A 302 12.55 -35.17 0.79
CA GLY A 302 12.63 -35.58 2.19
C GLY A 302 13.07 -37.04 2.37
N THR A 303 13.96 -37.55 1.51
CA THR A 303 14.47 -38.93 1.55
C THR A 303 13.37 -39.98 1.34
N ALA A 304 12.42 -39.71 0.44
CA ALA A 304 11.29 -40.59 0.12
C ALA A 304 10.38 -40.94 1.31
N THR A 305 10.19 -39.96 2.21
CA THR A 305 9.24 -40.07 3.33
C THR A 305 7.78 -39.95 2.89
N MET A 306 7.52 -39.42 1.69
CA MET A 306 6.17 -39.25 1.15
C MET A 306 5.65 -40.54 0.52
N THR A 307 4.45 -40.96 0.89
CA THR A 307 3.81 -42.15 0.30
C THR A 307 3.32 -41.88 -1.12
N ASN A 308 3.30 -42.93 -1.96
CA ASN A 308 2.76 -42.81 -3.32
C ASN A 308 1.32 -42.29 -3.34
N VAL A 309 0.49 -42.69 -2.38
CA VAL A 309 -0.91 -42.22 -2.25
C VAL A 309 -0.97 -40.71 -1.98
N PHE A 310 -0.06 -40.20 -1.14
CA PHE A 310 0.03 -38.76 -0.90
C PHE A 310 0.46 -38.01 -2.16
N LEU A 311 1.48 -38.49 -2.86
CA LEU A 311 1.94 -37.90 -4.12
C LEU A 311 0.83 -37.89 -5.18
N ASP A 312 0.07 -38.98 -5.30
CA ASP A 312 -1.10 -39.04 -6.20
C ASP A 312 -2.12 -37.94 -5.88
N ARG A 313 -2.39 -37.68 -4.61
CA ARG A 313 -3.32 -36.61 -4.20
C ARG A 313 -2.75 -35.23 -4.48
N VAL A 314 -1.46 -35.03 -4.25
CA VAL A 314 -0.78 -33.76 -4.54
C VAL A 314 -0.85 -33.42 -6.04
N PHE A 315 -0.59 -34.39 -6.93
CA PHE A 315 -0.69 -34.19 -8.38
C PHE A 315 -2.13 -34.09 -8.91
N GLN A 316 -3.13 -34.52 -8.15
CA GLN A 316 -4.55 -34.31 -8.49
C GLN A 316 -5.05 -32.92 -8.12
N GLU A 317 -4.52 -32.34 -7.05
CA GLU A 317 -4.96 -31.04 -6.51
C GLU A 317 -4.14 -29.85 -7.03
N CYS A 318 -2.90 -30.08 -7.47
CA CYS A 318 -2.04 -29.06 -8.04
C CYS A 318 -2.21 -28.95 -9.56
N LEU A 319 -1.91 -27.76 -10.10
CA LEU A 319 -1.82 -27.56 -11.55
C LEU A 319 -0.61 -28.32 -12.08
N THR A 320 -0.85 -29.25 -13.00
CA THR A 320 0.19 -30.04 -13.67
C THR A 320 0.12 -29.83 -15.18
N TYR A 321 1.27 -29.72 -15.84
CA TYR A 321 1.40 -29.75 -17.30
C TYR A 321 2.03 -31.07 -17.71
N ASP A 322 1.34 -31.85 -18.54
CA ASP A 322 1.79 -33.17 -19.00
C ASP A 322 2.24 -34.16 -17.90
N GLY A 323 1.66 -34.02 -16.69
CA GLY A 323 1.99 -34.86 -15.54
C GLY A 323 3.12 -34.34 -14.65
N GLU A 324 3.63 -33.14 -14.93
CA GLU A 324 4.67 -32.47 -14.16
C GLU A 324 4.11 -31.24 -13.45
N MET A 325 4.59 -31.00 -12.22
CA MET A 325 4.12 -29.91 -11.38
C MET A 325 4.98 -28.66 -11.59
N VAL A 326 4.33 -27.52 -11.80
CA VAL A 326 5.02 -26.21 -11.75
C VAL A 326 5.19 -25.84 -10.28
N VAL A 327 6.45 -25.67 -9.86
CA VAL A 327 6.84 -25.42 -8.47
C VAL A 327 6.95 -23.94 -8.17
#